data_AF-A0A8H7S9T6-F1
#
_entry.id   AF-A0A8H7S9T6-F1
#
_cell.length_a   1.000
_cell.length_b   1.000
_cell.length_c   1.000
_cell.angle_alpha   90.00
_cell.angle_beta   90.00
_cell.angle_gamma   90.00
#
_symmetry.space_group_name_H-M   'P 1'
#
loop_
_entity.id
_entity.type
_entity.pdbx_description
1 polymer ?
#
loop_
_entity_poly.entity_id
_entity_poly.type
_entity_poly.pdbx_seq_one_letter_code
_entity_poly.pdbx_strand_id
1 'polypeptide(L)'
;MPLLEINQPDKKNPFLFTEATTTTLSDNQSKDFHSLSKEEQNVLLDHVASEFANDPKAMERLAAQFLQEVTPNDFNTVAVQPHAGFVCKTKIEQSKTKKYKPGTKVYINICHAEAIPRPPIANEDEIQKALNADPKATYRVPLSMGQSRYDDNSSSLIMDACIHTQPYMRAERDLDFRLYIIELAIEFVEEIESVDLSRGSMLKTIKLPQLIDVQHKENQVKFYKKSKELVIQLTLIPRRQFL
;
A
#
# COMPACT_ATOMS: atom_id res chain seq x y z
N MET A 1 1.58 -41.63 -37.25
CA MET A 1 0.98 -40.32 -37.55
C MET A 1 0.10 -40.49 -38.79
N PRO A 2 -1.10 -39.91 -38.83
CA PRO A 2 -1.34 -38.46 -38.75
C PRO A 2 -1.98 -38.00 -37.43
N LEU A 3 -1.80 -36.71 -37.15
CA LEU A 3 -2.24 -35.97 -35.96
C LEU A 3 -3.73 -35.60 -36.04
N LEU A 4 -4.41 -35.68 -34.90
CA LEU A 4 -5.72 -35.06 -34.67
C LEU A 4 -5.50 -33.56 -34.39
N GLU A 5 -5.97 -32.69 -35.29
CA GLU A 5 -6.03 -31.25 -35.08
C GLU A 5 -7.15 -30.91 -34.09
N ILE A 6 -6.77 -30.32 -32.96
CA ILE A 6 -7.67 -29.75 -31.97
C ILE A 6 -7.99 -28.32 -32.44
N ASN A 7 -9.20 -28.11 -32.97
CA ASN A 7 -9.74 -26.78 -33.24
C ASN A 7 -9.86 -25.99 -31.92
N GLN A 8 -9.02 -24.96 -31.75
CA GLN A 8 -9.20 -23.96 -30.70
C GLN A 8 -10.20 -22.91 -31.20
N PRO A 9 -11.23 -22.52 -30.42
CA PRO A 9 -12.08 -21.40 -30.78
C PRO A 9 -11.30 -20.08 -30.65
N ASP A 10 -11.41 -19.23 -31.66
CA ASP A 10 -10.76 -17.93 -31.79
C ASP A 10 -10.87 -17.10 -30.49
N LYS A 11 -9.75 -16.91 -29.81
CA LYS A 11 -9.63 -15.94 -28.71
C LYS A 11 -9.59 -14.53 -29.28
N LYS A 12 -10.75 -13.90 -29.47
CA LYS A 12 -10.83 -12.44 -29.57
C LYS A 12 -10.69 -11.85 -28.17
N ASN A 13 -9.71 -10.97 -28.00
CA ASN A 13 -9.44 -10.28 -26.74
C ASN A 13 -10.52 -9.19 -26.54
N PRO A 14 -11.36 -9.25 -25.49
CA PRO A 14 -12.49 -8.32 -25.32
C PRO A 14 -12.05 -6.87 -25.06
N PHE A 15 -10.77 -6.64 -24.77
CA PHE A 15 -10.19 -5.31 -24.57
C PHE A 15 -9.57 -4.70 -25.84
N LEU A 16 -9.62 -5.40 -26.98
CA LEU A 16 -9.29 -4.84 -28.28
C LEU A 16 -10.60 -4.46 -29.00
N PHE A 17 -10.86 -3.15 -29.08
CA PHE A 17 -11.99 -2.61 -29.83
C PHE A 17 -11.98 -3.16 -31.25
N THR A 18 -12.98 -3.97 -31.57
CA THR A 18 -13.15 -4.53 -32.91
C THR A 18 -13.87 -3.48 -33.74
N GLU A 19 -13.20 -2.97 -34.77
CA GLU A 19 -13.74 -2.03 -35.74
C GLU A 19 -14.98 -2.62 -36.42
N ALA A 20 -16.12 -1.94 -36.28
CA ALA A 20 -17.25 -2.10 -37.17
C ALA A 20 -17.92 -0.74 -37.36
N THR A 21 -17.51 0.00 -38.39
CA THR A 21 -18.34 0.39 -39.55
C THR A 21 -17.53 1.33 -40.44
N THR A 22 -17.33 0.92 -41.69
CA THR A 22 -16.57 1.58 -42.74
C THR A 22 -17.05 3.02 -42.99
N THR A 23 -16.26 4.01 -42.61
CA THR A 23 -16.04 5.22 -43.43
C THR A 23 -14.58 5.64 -43.27
N THR A 24 -13.88 5.68 -44.39
CA THR A 24 -12.51 6.16 -44.59
C THR A 24 -12.10 7.29 -43.65
N LEU A 25 -11.02 7.09 -42.88
CA LEU A 25 -9.85 7.98 -42.75
C LEU A 25 -8.93 7.43 -41.64
N SER A 26 -7.63 7.52 -41.93
CA SER A 26 -6.47 7.28 -41.07
C SER A 26 -6.64 7.80 -39.64
N ASP A 27 -6.30 6.98 -38.63
CA ASP A 27 -5.22 7.28 -37.68
C ASP A 27 -5.29 6.39 -36.44
N ASN A 28 -4.10 5.96 -36.03
CA ASN A 28 -3.81 5.27 -34.79
C ASN A 28 -4.05 6.25 -33.61
N GLN A 29 -5.25 6.26 -33.04
CA GLN A 29 -5.55 7.04 -31.83
C GLN A 29 -6.26 6.17 -30.79
N SER A 30 -5.50 5.68 -29.81
CA SER A 30 -6.06 5.35 -28.50
C SER A 30 -6.65 6.64 -27.91
N LYS A 31 -7.97 6.80 -27.96
CA LYS A 31 -8.65 7.94 -27.32
C LYS A 31 -8.49 7.83 -25.82
N ASP A 32 -7.81 8.79 -25.21
CA ASP A 32 -7.71 8.90 -23.76
C ASP A 32 -9.10 8.96 -23.13
N PHE A 33 -9.33 8.21 -22.06
CA PHE A 33 -10.62 8.16 -21.35
C PHE A 33 -11.15 9.57 -20.98
N HIS A 34 -10.23 10.49 -20.65
CA HIS A 34 -10.55 11.87 -20.30
C HIS A 34 -10.95 12.76 -21.49
N SER A 35 -10.75 12.29 -22.73
CA SER A 35 -11.18 13.00 -23.95
C SER A 35 -12.64 12.72 -24.34
N LEU A 36 -13.28 11.76 -23.67
CA LEU A 36 -14.68 11.38 -23.90
C LEU A 36 -15.65 12.35 -23.21
N SER A 37 -16.87 12.46 -23.75
CA SER A 37 -17.97 13.15 -23.05
C SER A 37 -18.38 12.40 -21.78
N LYS A 38 -19.03 13.09 -20.84
CA LYS A 38 -19.46 12.48 -19.56
C LYS A 38 -20.43 11.32 -19.79
N GLU A 39 -21.34 11.46 -20.75
CA GLU A 39 -22.26 10.40 -21.14
C GLU A 39 -21.52 9.17 -21.67
N GLU A 40 -20.52 9.34 -22.55
CA GLU A 40 -19.71 8.23 -23.06
C GLU A 40 -18.87 7.56 -21.96
N GLN A 41 -18.31 8.35 -21.03
CA GLN A 41 -17.59 7.82 -19.86
C GLN A 41 -18.50 6.97 -18.98
N ASN A 42 -19.74 7.42 -18.73
CA ASN A 42 -20.71 6.69 -17.92
C ASN A 42 -21.14 5.39 -18.60
N VAL A 43 -21.41 5.41 -19.90
CA VAL A 43 -21.75 4.20 -20.67
C VAL A 43 -20.59 3.19 -20.63
N LEU A 44 -19.35 3.67 -20.74
CA LEU A 44 -18.18 2.81 -20.65
C LEU A 44 -18.01 2.22 -19.24
N LEU A 45 -18.21 3.02 -18.18
CA LEU A 45 -18.18 2.55 -16.80
C LEU A 45 -19.25 1.49 -16.53
N ASP A 46 -20.48 1.72 -17.00
CA ASP A 46 -21.59 0.78 -16.84
C ASP A 46 -21.31 -0.54 -17.56
N HIS A 47 -20.75 -0.47 -18.77
CA HIS A 47 -20.34 -1.67 -19.52
C HIS A 47 -19.28 -2.46 -18.74
N VAL A 48 -18.21 -1.79 -18.28
CA VAL A 48 -17.12 -2.43 -17.52
C VAL A 48 -17.64 -3.02 -16.20
N ALA A 49 -18.50 -2.30 -15.49
CA ALA A 49 -19.14 -2.80 -14.27
C ALA A 49 -20.00 -4.03 -14.52
N SER A 50 -20.74 -4.05 -15.63
CA SER A 50 -21.56 -5.21 -16.02
C SER A 50 -20.72 -6.44 -16.35
N GLU A 51 -19.56 -6.27 -17.00
CA GLU A 51 -18.64 -7.39 -17.27
C GLU A 51 -18.03 -7.95 -15.97
N PHE A 52 -17.69 -7.08 -15.01
CA PHE A 52 -17.22 -7.53 -13.69
C PHE A 52 -18.28 -8.26 -12.88
N ALA A 53 -19.55 -7.85 -12.99
CA ALA A 53 -20.64 -8.55 -12.34
C ALA A 53 -20.84 -9.97 -12.93
N ASN A 54 -20.59 -10.13 -14.23
CA ASN A 54 -20.82 -11.39 -14.95
C ASN A 54 -19.62 -12.36 -14.87
N ASP A 55 -18.39 -11.88 -14.71
CA ASP A 55 -17.21 -12.71 -14.52
C ASP A 55 -16.41 -12.27 -13.29
N PRO A 56 -16.61 -12.92 -12.12
CA PRO A 56 -15.88 -12.63 -10.89
C PRO A 56 -14.36 -12.76 -11.03
N LYS A 57 -13.87 -13.49 -12.04
CA LYS A 57 -12.44 -13.65 -12.33
C LYS A 57 -11.93 -12.63 -13.34
N ALA A 58 -12.78 -11.80 -13.95
CA ALA A 58 -12.35 -10.75 -14.87
C ALA A 58 -11.48 -9.70 -14.14
N MET A 59 -11.84 -9.33 -12.91
CA MET A 59 -11.02 -8.45 -12.07
C MET A 59 -9.67 -9.08 -11.73
N GLU A 60 -9.65 -10.38 -11.41
CA GLU A 60 -8.40 -11.12 -11.13
C GLU A 60 -7.50 -11.19 -12.37
N ARG A 61 -8.06 -11.42 -13.56
CA ARG A 61 -7.29 -11.44 -14.82
C ARG A 61 -6.75 -10.06 -15.19
N LEU A 62 -7.56 -9.00 -15.04
CA LEU A 62 -7.09 -7.63 -15.24
C LEU A 62 -5.98 -7.27 -14.27
N ALA A 63 -6.16 -7.56 -12.97
CA ALA A 63 -5.13 -7.34 -11.97
C ALA A 63 -3.86 -8.13 -12.29
N ALA A 64 -3.98 -9.41 -12.69
CA ALA A 64 -2.85 -10.23 -13.11
C ALA A 64 -2.16 -9.68 -14.36
N GLN A 65 -2.91 -9.16 -15.34
CA GLN A 65 -2.37 -8.54 -16.54
C GLN A 65 -1.63 -7.24 -16.22
N PHE A 66 -2.21 -6.38 -15.36
CA PHE A 66 -1.50 -5.20 -14.86
C PHE A 66 -0.24 -5.58 -14.09
N LEU A 67 -0.28 -6.61 -13.24
CA LEU A 67 0.89 -7.10 -12.51
C LEU A 67 1.96 -7.70 -13.44
N GLN A 68 1.58 -8.31 -14.56
CA GLN A 68 2.52 -8.77 -15.59
C GLN A 68 3.23 -7.61 -16.31
N GLU A 69 2.61 -6.43 -16.37
CA GLU A 69 3.24 -5.22 -16.92
C GLU A 69 4.13 -4.48 -15.92
N VAL A 70 4.07 -4.82 -14.62
CA VAL A 70 4.93 -4.21 -13.60
C VAL A 70 6.31 -4.84 -13.64
N THR A 71 7.28 -4.08 -14.16
CA THR A 71 8.68 -4.46 -14.22
C THR A 71 9.46 -3.88 -13.04
N PRO A 72 10.65 -4.42 -12.71
CA PRO A 72 11.54 -3.80 -11.72
C PRO A 72 11.85 -2.32 -12.01
N ASN A 73 11.82 -1.91 -13.28
CA ASN A 73 12.02 -0.53 -13.71
C ASN A 73 10.85 0.41 -13.34
N ASP A 74 9.68 -0.11 -12.97
CA ASP A 74 8.55 0.71 -12.54
C ASP A 74 8.67 1.17 -11.08
N PHE A 75 9.74 0.76 -10.39
CA PHE A 75 10.01 1.16 -9.02
C PHE A 75 11.21 2.09 -8.94
N ASN A 76 11.15 3.00 -7.97
CA ASN A 76 12.30 3.77 -7.53
C ASN A 76 12.74 3.27 -6.17
N THR A 77 14.05 3.11 -6.01
CA THR A 77 14.68 2.90 -4.70
C THR A 77 15.39 4.19 -4.33
N VAL A 78 15.08 4.73 -3.15
CA VAL A 78 15.66 5.97 -2.64
C VAL A 78 16.30 5.70 -1.29
N ALA A 79 17.51 6.21 -1.08
CA ALA A 79 18.15 6.19 0.22
C ALA A 79 17.32 7.05 1.19
N VAL A 80 16.97 6.49 2.35
CA VAL A 80 16.13 7.17 3.34
C VAL A 80 16.87 7.25 4.65
N GLN A 81 16.81 8.41 5.32
CA GLN A 81 17.29 8.56 6.70
C GLN A 81 16.08 8.90 7.57
N PRO A 82 15.41 7.88 8.15
CA PRO A 82 14.27 8.13 9.02
C PRO A 82 14.68 8.94 10.25
N HIS A 83 13.74 9.70 10.75
CA HIS A 83 13.83 10.36 12.04
C HIS A 83 12.91 9.61 12.99
N ALA A 84 13.42 9.39 14.20
CA ALA A 84 12.68 8.70 15.24
C ALA A 84 11.46 9.53 15.66
N GLY A 85 10.29 8.88 15.69
CA GLY A 85 9.08 9.48 16.22
C GLY A 85 8.63 8.80 17.50
N PHE A 86 7.53 8.06 17.43
CA PHE A 86 6.89 7.43 18.57
C PHE A 86 6.56 5.96 18.35
N VAL A 87 6.30 5.22 19.41
CA VAL A 87 6.04 3.77 19.37
C VAL A 87 4.60 3.48 19.71
N CYS A 88 3.90 2.72 18.87
CA CYS A 88 2.66 2.05 19.25
C CYS A 88 3.00 0.69 19.86
N LYS A 89 2.57 0.45 21.09
CA LYS A 89 2.65 -0.87 21.73
C LYS A 89 1.28 -1.54 21.67
N THR A 90 1.25 -2.78 21.19
CA THR A 90 0.06 -3.65 21.21
C THR A 90 0.47 -5.11 21.45
N LYS A 91 -0.45 -6.05 21.25
CA LYS A 91 -0.25 -7.48 21.36
C LYS A 91 -1.09 -8.21 20.30
N ILE A 92 -0.61 -9.38 19.89
CA ILE A 92 -1.36 -10.28 19.02
C ILE A 92 -2.51 -10.90 19.81
N GLU A 93 -3.74 -10.76 19.33
CA GLU A 93 -4.92 -11.46 19.88
C GLU A 93 -5.07 -12.82 19.21
N GLN A 94 -4.96 -12.84 17.89
CA GLN A 94 -5.08 -14.04 17.09
C GLN A 94 -4.02 -14.05 15.98
N SER A 95 -3.56 -15.24 15.63
CA SER A 95 -2.63 -15.43 14.52
C SER A 95 -3.26 -16.41 13.55
N LYS A 96 -3.41 -16.02 12.28
CA LYS A 96 -3.97 -16.87 11.22
C LYS A 96 -2.95 -17.95 10.83
N THR A 97 -1.68 -17.65 11.04
CA THR A 97 -0.57 -18.60 10.94
C THR A 97 -0.18 -19.10 12.34
N LYS A 98 0.35 -20.31 12.50
CA LYS A 98 0.90 -20.76 13.81
C LYS A 98 2.24 -20.11 14.17
N LYS A 99 2.61 -19.02 13.48
CA LYS A 99 3.89 -18.29 13.64
C LYS A 99 3.96 -17.58 14.99
N TYR A 100 2.85 -17.01 15.44
CA TYR A 100 2.79 -16.19 16.66
C TYR A 100 1.86 -16.76 17.72
N LYS A 101 2.25 -16.62 18.99
CA LYS A 101 1.39 -16.97 20.12
C LYS A 101 0.48 -15.79 20.48
N PRO A 102 -0.81 -16.00 20.81
CA PRO A 102 -1.64 -14.97 21.42
C PRO A 102 -0.96 -14.35 22.65
N GLY A 103 -1.05 -13.04 22.80
CA GLY A 103 -0.40 -12.25 23.83
C GLY A 103 1.04 -11.81 23.51
N THR A 104 1.62 -12.26 22.39
CA THR A 104 2.94 -11.77 21.93
C THR A 104 2.88 -10.25 21.76
N LYS A 105 3.81 -9.53 22.38
CA LYS A 105 3.88 -8.07 22.31
C LYS A 105 4.37 -7.64 20.93
N VAL A 106 3.76 -6.59 20.41
CA VAL A 106 4.13 -5.95 19.14
C VAL A 106 4.45 -4.48 19.42
N TYR A 107 5.59 -4.02 18.92
CA TYR A 107 5.99 -2.62 18.93
C TYR A 107 6.08 -2.13 17.50
N ILE A 108 5.25 -1.15 17.16
CA ILE A 108 5.24 -0.51 15.85
C ILE A 108 5.87 0.87 16.03
N ASN A 109 7.07 1.00 15.51
CA ASN A 109 7.89 2.20 15.54
C ASN A 109 7.43 3.15 14.43
N ILE A 110 6.76 4.24 14.80
CA ILE A 110 6.40 5.30 13.85
C ILE A 110 7.60 6.24 13.71
N CYS A 111 8.20 6.23 12.53
CA CYS A 111 9.30 7.11 12.13
C CYS A 111 8.89 7.95 10.91
N HIS A 112 9.71 8.92 10.54
CA HIS A 112 9.38 9.80 9.42
C HIS A 112 10.58 10.24 8.60
N ALA A 113 10.39 10.47 7.30
CA ALA A 113 11.42 11.04 6.43
C ALA A 113 10.82 11.85 5.29
N GLU A 114 11.52 12.89 4.85
CA GLU A 114 11.09 13.69 3.69
C GLU A 114 11.16 12.92 2.36
N ALA A 115 11.95 11.84 2.31
CA ALA A 115 12.04 10.98 1.14
C ALA A 115 10.80 10.09 0.92
N ILE A 116 9.95 9.89 1.95
CA ILE A 116 8.68 9.18 1.80
C ILE A 116 7.70 10.06 1.02
N PRO A 117 6.95 9.55 0.04
CA PRO A 117 5.94 10.33 -0.66
C PRO A 117 4.97 11.05 0.28
N ARG A 118 4.70 12.32 -0.02
CA ARG A 118 3.69 13.10 0.68
C ARG A 118 2.29 12.55 0.41
N PRO A 119 1.36 12.64 1.38
CA PRO A 119 -0.06 12.42 1.08
C PRO A 119 -0.56 13.43 0.03
N PRO A 120 -1.64 13.12 -0.70
CA PRO A 120 -2.28 14.05 -1.60
C PRO A 120 -2.74 15.29 -0.84
N ILE A 121 -2.76 16.43 -1.53
CA ILE A 121 -3.30 17.67 -0.96
C ILE A 121 -4.81 17.49 -0.80
N ALA A 122 -5.30 17.60 0.42
CA ALA A 122 -6.71 17.48 0.76
C ALA A 122 -7.13 18.62 1.69
N ASN A 123 -8.41 18.98 1.66
CA ASN A 123 -9.00 19.89 2.63
C ASN A 123 -9.29 19.17 3.95
N GLU A 124 -9.63 19.93 4.98
CA GLU A 124 -9.84 19.36 6.31
C GLU A 124 -11.04 18.40 6.36
N ASP A 125 -12.11 18.68 5.61
CA ASP A 125 -13.28 17.80 5.53
C ASP A 125 -12.91 16.41 4.99
N GLU A 126 -12.07 16.37 3.95
CA GLU A 126 -11.63 15.13 3.33
C GLU A 126 -10.68 14.35 4.22
N ILE A 127 -9.83 15.05 4.97
CA ILE A 127 -9.00 14.43 6.00
C ILE A 127 -9.90 13.85 7.09
N GLN A 128 -10.88 14.60 7.60
CA GLN A 128 -11.81 14.13 8.63
C GLN A 128 -12.59 12.88 8.23
N LYS A 129 -13.00 12.76 6.96
CA LYS A 129 -13.57 11.53 6.41
C LYS A 129 -12.63 10.34 6.57
N ALA A 130 -11.34 10.52 6.25
CA ALA A 130 -10.34 9.47 6.42
C ALA A 130 -10.15 9.08 7.89
N LEU A 131 -10.12 10.05 8.81
CA LEU A 131 -10.03 9.79 10.26
C LEU A 131 -11.22 8.98 10.77
N ASN A 132 -12.41 9.20 10.19
CA ASN A 132 -13.63 8.49 10.55
C ASN A 132 -13.82 7.16 9.79
N ALA A 133 -12.80 6.69 9.05
CA ALA A 133 -12.86 5.50 8.22
C ALA A 133 -14.04 5.49 7.20
N ASP A 134 -14.39 6.67 6.66
CA ASP A 134 -15.42 6.78 5.62
C ASP A 134 -14.96 6.04 4.34
N PRO A 135 -15.75 5.08 3.81
CA PRO A 135 -15.42 4.37 2.58
C PRO A 135 -15.20 5.28 1.37
N LYS A 136 -15.73 6.51 1.38
CA LYS A 136 -15.60 7.50 0.32
C LYS A 136 -14.39 8.42 0.50
N ALA A 137 -13.62 8.26 1.57
CA ALA A 137 -12.41 9.04 1.81
C ALA A 137 -11.33 8.70 0.77
N THR A 138 -10.84 9.73 0.09
CA THR A 138 -9.78 9.71 -0.91
C THR A 138 -8.42 10.08 -0.32
N TYR A 139 -8.38 10.79 0.82
CA TYR A 139 -7.13 11.11 1.50
C TYR A 139 -6.49 9.86 2.12
N ARG A 140 -5.22 9.61 1.80
CA ARG A 140 -4.43 8.51 2.37
C ARG A 140 -3.01 8.97 2.67
N VAL A 141 -2.46 8.53 3.80
CA VAL A 141 -1.05 8.76 4.13
C VAL A 141 -0.22 7.58 3.63
N PRO A 142 0.75 7.80 2.71
CA PRO A 142 1.67 6.74 2.30
C PRO A 142 2.50 6.29 3.50
N LEU A 143 2.51 4.97 3.75
CA LEU A 143 3.22 4.35 4.85
C LEU A 143 4.14 3.26 4.29
N SER A 144 5.41 3.31 4.68
CA SER A 144 6.40 2.30 4.35
C SER A 144 6.63 1.40 5.55
N MET A 145 6.37 0.10 5.40
CA MET A 145 6.59 -0.86 6.47
C MET A 145 7.95 -1.57 6.32
N GLY A 146 8.71 -1.59 7.41
CA GLY A 146 9.97 -2.29 7.55
C GLY A 146 9.78 -3.78 7.80
N GLN A 147 10.86 -4.54 7.60
CA GLN A 147 10.88 -5.97 7.93
C GLN A 147 10.62 -6.20 9.42
N SER A 148 9.87 -7.25 9.73
CA SER A 148 9.68 -7.70 11.10
C SER A 148 10.98 -8.21 11.71
N ARG A 149 11.23 -7.79 12.95
CA ARG A 149 12.36 -8.24 13.76
C ARG A 149 11.89 -8.59 15.16
N TYR A 150 12.69 -9.36 15.87
CA TYR A 150 12.45 -9.68 17.27
C TYR A 150 13.44 -8.93 18.16
N ASP A 151 12.97 -8.50 19.33
CA ASP A 151 13.84 -8.12 20.42
C ASP A 151 14.36 -9.38 21.12
N ASP A 152 15.67 -9.61 21.06
CA ASP A 152 16.35 -10.77 21.63
C ASP A 152 16.04 -10.97 23.12
N ASN A 153 15.81 -9.88 23.86
CA ASN A 153 15.57 -9.93 25.30
C ASN A 153 14.11 -10.20 25.69
N SER A 154 13.15 -9.84 24.85
CA SER A 154 11.72 -9.87 25.22
C SER A 154 10.84 -10.72 24.31
N SER A 155 11.41 -11.31 23.24
CA SER A 155 10.68 -12.03 22.19
C SER A 155 9.49 -11.23 21.63
N SER A 156 9.59 -9.90 21.68
CA SER A 156 8.56 -9.01 21.15
C SER A 156 8.81 -8.78 19.66
N LEU A 157 7.73 -8.73 18.89
CA LEU A 157 7.76 -8.36 17.48
C LEU A 157 7.95 -6.85 17.37
N ILE A 158 8.89 -6.40 16.54
CA ILE A 158 9.13 -4.98 16.26
C ILE A 158 9.07 -4.76 14.75
N MET A 159 8.36 -3.71 14.34
CA MET A 159 8.27 -3.26 12.95
C MET A 159 8.37 -1.74 12.90
N ASP A 160 8.93 -1.18 11.82
CA ASP A 160 8.98 0.27 11.62
C ASP A 160 8.03 0.71 10.51
N ALA A 161 7.15 1.63 10.84
CA ALA A 161 6.32 2.34 9.90
C ALA A 161 6.93 3.72 9.65
N CYS A 162 7.39 3.98 8.43
CA CYS A 162 7.92 5.27 8.03
C CYS A 162 6.91 6.03 7.18
N ILE A 163 6.56 7.24 7.60
CA ILE A 163 5.67 8.15 6.86
C ILE A 163 6.43 9.42 6.45
N HIS A 164 5.82 10.27 5.64
CA HIS A 164 6.41 11.57 5.35
C HIS A 164 6.46 12.48 6.61
N THR A 165 7.45 13.36 6.70
CA THR A 165 7.62 14.28 7.84
C THR A 165 6.40 15.18 8.08
N GLN A 166 5.74 15.67 7.02
CA GLN A 166 4.56 16.55 7.15
C GLN A 166 3.38 15.92 7.92
N PRO A 167 2.82 14.75 7.54
CA PRO A 167 1.76 14.11 8.32
C PRO A 167 2.23 13.71 9.73
N TYR A 168 3.51 13.37 9.91
CA TYR A 168 4.07 13.14 11.24
C TYR A 168 3.99 14.39 12.14
N MET A 169 4.37 15.56 11.62
CA MET A 169 4.29 16.82 12.37
C MET A 169 2.86 17.18 12.77
N ARG A 170 1.85 16.77 11.98
CA ARG A 170 0.44 16.88 12.37
C ARG A 170 0.08 15.91 13.49
N ALA A 171 0.47 14.64 13.38
CA ALA A 171 0.23 13.61 14.40
C ALA A 171 0.82 13.95 15.78
N GLU A 172 1.85 14.79 15.84
CA GLU A 172 2.42 15.26 17.12
C GLU A 172 1.54 16.32 17.82
N ARG A 173 0.61 16.96 17.11
CA ARG A 173 -0.23 18.06 17.63
C ARG A 173 -1.72 17.74 17.63
N ASP A 174 -2.14 16.79 16.81
CA ASP A 174 -3.52 16.37 16.60
C ASP A 174 -3.65 14.90 16.98
N LEU A 175 -4.34 14.65 18.11
CA LEU A 175 -4.48 13.31 18.67
C LEU A 175 -5.31 12.40 17.76
N ASP A 176 -6.35 12.92 17.11
CA ASP A 176 -7.22 12.13 16.25
C ASP A 176 -6.45 11.72 14.98
N PHE A 177 -5.65 12.65 14.44
CA PHE A 177 -4.73 12.32 13.35
C PHE A 177 -3.64 11.34 13.78
N ARG A 178 -3.15 11.42 15.03
CA ARG A 178 -2.21 10.43 15.59
C ARG A 178 -2.82 9.04 15.64
N LEU A 179 -4.05 8.93 16.12
CA LEU A 179 -4.78 7.66 16.18
C LEU A 179 -5.02 7.09 14.78
N TYR A 180 -5.33 7.94 13.80
CA TYR A 180 -5.40 7.54 12.40
C TYR A 180 -4.08 6.94 11.86
N ILE A 181 -2.93 7.57 12.13
CA ILE A 181 -1.61 7.02 11.73
C ILE A 181 -1.32 5.69 12.44
N ILE A 182 -1.70 5.57 13.72
CA ILE A 182 -1.54 4.33 14.47
C ILE A 182 -2.41 3.22 13.87
N GLU A 183 -3.67 3.50 13.57
CA GLU A 183 -4.58 2.51 13.00
C GLU A 183 -4.08 2.02 11.64
N LEU A 184 -3.67 2.95 10.76
CA LEU A 184 -3.08 2.60 9.47
C LEU A 184 -1.84 1.69 9.62
N ALA A 185 -0.99 1.97 10.61
CA ALA A 185 0.18 1.14 10.87
C ALA A 185 -0.19 -0.24 11.43
N ILE A 186 -1.23 -0.34 12.26
CA ILE A 186 -1.70 -1.60 12.80
C ILE A 186 -2.32 -2.47 11.70
N GLU A 187 -3.20 -1.91 10.87
CA GLU A 187 -3.83 -2.60 9.74
C GLU A 187 -2.75 -3.18 8.79
N PHE A 188 -1.71 -2.40 8.50
CA PHE A 188 -0.60 -2.86 7.66
C PHE A 188 0.15 -4.06 8.31
N VAL A 189 0.41 -4.03 9.62
CA VAL A 189 1.04 -5.16 10.32
C VAL A 189 0.13 -6.39 10.29
N GLU A 190 -1.16 -6.23 10.52
CA GLU A 190 -2.15 -7.33 10.48
C GLU A 190 -2.16 -8.01 9.11
N GLU A 191 -2.08 -7.23 8.03
CA GLU A 191 -1.99 -7.74 6.67
C GLU A 191 -0.69 -8.51 6.42
N ILE A 192 0.47 -7.88 6.66
CA ILE A 192 1.79 -8.51 6.38
C ILE A 192 1.98 -9.78 7.20
N GLU A 193 1.68 -9.74 8.50
CA GLU A 193 1.96 -10.84 9.41
C GLU A 193 0.81 -11.85 9.52
N SER A 194 -0.34 -11.54 8.89
CA SER A 194 -1.56 -12.35 8.96
C SER A 194 -1.98 -12.63 10.40
N VAL A 195 -2.05 -11.56 11.20
CA VAL A 195 -2.44 -11.56 12.62
C VAL A 195 -3.57 -10.57 12.85
N ASP A 196 -4.23 -10.69 14.00
CA ASP A 196 -5.17 -9.69 14.50
C ASP A 196 -4.59 -9.12 15.81
N LEU A 197 -4.50 -7.78 15.90
CA LEU A 197 -3.85 -7.03 16.96
C LEU A 197 -4.87 -6.39 17.90
N SER A 198 -4.52 -6.27 19.18
CA SER A 198 -5.41 -5.68 20.17
C SER A 198 -5.55 -4.17 20.00
N ARG A 199 -6.78 -3.65 20.03
CA ARG A 199 -7.04 -2.19 20.10
C ARG A 199 -7.27 -1.69 21.53
N GLY A 200 -7.70 -2.56 22.44
CA GLY A 200 -8.25 -2.18 23.75
C GLY A 200 -7.26 -2.08 24.93
N SER A 201 -6.06 -2.68 24.86
CA SER A 201 -5.20 -2.87 26.06
C SER A 201 -3.89 -2.06 26.09
N MET A 202 -4.03 -0.77 25.73
CA MET A 202 -3.05 0.32 25.83
C MET A 202 -2.13 0.51 24.62
N LEU A 203 -2.62 1.29 23.66
CA LEU A 203 -1.81 2.12 22.76
C LEU A 203 -0.96 3.09 23.62
N LYS A 204 0.14 2.60 24.19
CA LYS A 204 1.12 3.47 24.84
C LYS A 204 2.06 3.98 23.78
N THR A 205 1.94 5.26 23.50
CA THR A 205 2.99 6.01 22.84
C THR A 205 4.21 6.08 23.75
N ILE A 206 5.25 5.32 23.42
CA ILE A 206 6.56 5.40 24.09
C ILE A 206 7.53 6.11 23.14
N LYS A 207 8.50 6.86 23.66
CA LYS A 207 9.60 7.38 22.84
C LYS A 207 10.36 6.20 22.21
N LEU A 208 10.73 6.36 20.94
CA LEU A 208 11.43 5.33 20.18
C LEU A 208 12.74 4.93 20.85
N PRO A 209 12.94 3.66 21.26
CA PRO A 209 14.26 3.17 21.58
C PRO A 209 15.09 3.07 20.29
N GLN A 210 16.24 3.73 20.22
CA GLN A 210 17.12 3.70 19.05
C GLN A 210 17.89 2.37 18.94
N LEU A 211 17.19 1.30 18.56
CA LEU A 211 17.76 -0.01 18.19
C LEU A 211 18.17 -0.08 16.71
N ILE A 212 17.78 0.91 15.91
CA ILE A 212 18.11 1.05 14.49
C ILE A 212 19.06 2.22 14.33
N ASP A 213 20.04 2.07 13.44
CA ASP A 213 20.83 3.20 12.98
C ASP A 213 20.06 3.92 11.88
N VAL A 214 19.26 4.89 12.30
CA VAL A 214 18.41 5.67 11.39
C VAL A 214 19.21 6.62 10.49
N GLN A 215 20.53 6.72 10.69
CA GLN A 215 21.47 7.46 9.86
C GLN A 215 22.29 6.56 8.92
N HIS A 216 22.02 5.25 8.90
CA HIS A 216 22.77 4.29 8.09
C HIS A 216 22.58 4.52 6.59
N LYS A 217 23.68 4.56 5.81
CA LYS A 217 23.66 4.87 4.38
C LYS A 217 22.94 3.83 3.50
N GLU A 218 22.79 2.61 4.00
CA GLU A 218 22.10 1.52 3.30
C GLU A 218 20.59 1.47 3.58
N ASN A 219 20.07 2.38 4.41
CA ASN A 219 18.63 2.51 4.60
C ASN A 219 17.97 2.94 3.29
N GLN A 220 16.97 2.18 2.83
CA GLN A 220 16.33 2.36 1.53
C GLN A 220 14.82 2.23 1.61
N VAL A 221 14.11 2.98 0.78
CA VAL A 221 12.68 2.84 0.52
C VAL A 221 12.42 2.57 -0.95
N LYS A 222 11.51 1.65 -1.26
CA LYS A 222 11.07 1.33 -2.62
C LYS A 222 9.60 1.74 -2.82
N PHE A 223 9.34 2.51 -3.87
CA PHE A 223 7.98 2.97 -4.22
C PHE A 223 7.70 2.83 -5.71
N TYR A 224 6.42 2.72 -6.05
CA TYR A 224 5.95 2.65 -7.43
C TYR A 224 5.99 4.03 -8.10
N LYS A 225 6.56 4.11 -9.31
CA LYS A 225 6.75 5.37 -10.04
C LYS A 225 5.44 6.03 -10.43
N LYS A 226 4.47 5.24 -10.91
CA LYS A 226 3.20 5.73 -11.49
C LYS A 226 2.18 6.14 -10.43
N SER A 227 2.23 5.53 -9.25
CA SER A 227 1.43 5.93 -8.09
C SER A 227 2.31 6.00 -6.85
N LYS A 228 2.74 7.22 -6.51
CA LYS A 228 3.62 7.48 -5.37
C LYS A 228 2.95 7.16 -4.03
N GLU A 229 1.64 7.00 -4.01
CA GLU A 229 0.87 6.63 -2.83
C GLU A 229 1.07 5.14 -2.45
N LEU A 230 1.52 4.32 -3.41
CA LEU A 230 1.87 2.92 -3.21
C LEU A 230 3.35 2.79 -2.83
N VAL A 231 3.63 2.89 -1.54
CA VAL A 231 4.95 2.58 -0.98
C VAL A 231 5.01 1.08 -0.65
N ILE A 232 6.07 0.41 -1.10
CA ILE A 232 6.06 -1.05 -1.21
C ILE A 232 6.96 -1.71 -0.18
N GLN A 233 8.11 -1.10 0.12
CA GLN A 233 9.07 -1.72 1.03
C GLN A 233 9.97 -0.69 1.69
N LEU A 234 10.17 -0.84 3.00
CA LEU A 234 11.20 -0.15 3.77
C LEU A 234 12.30 -1.14 4.19
N THR A 235 13.55 -0.78 3.99
CA THR A 235 14.71 -1.51 4.50
C THR A 235 15.48 -0.60 5.44
N LEU A 236 15.47 -0.93 6.74
CA LEU A 236 16.26 -0.24 7.77
C LEU A 236 17.29 -1.18 8.36
N ILE A 237 18.54 -0.72 8.47
CA ILE A 237 19.65 -1.50 9.02
C ILE A 237 19.61 -1.43 10.56
N PRO A 238 19.55 -2.58 11.26
CA PRO A 238 19.65 -2.60 12.72
C PRO A 238 20.98 -2.02 13.20
N ARG A 239 20.96 -1.35 14.35
CA ARG A 239 22.17 -0.87 15.01
C ARG A 239 22.91 -2.07 15.60
N ARG A 240 23.84 -2.65 14.84
CA ARG A 240 24.82 -3.58 15.42
C ARG A 240 25.68 -2.76 16.39
N GLN A 241 25.72 -3.12 17.67
CA GLN A 241 26.65 -2.52 18.63
C GLN A 241 28.10 -3.00 18.36
N PHE A 242 28.60 -2.90 17.13
CA PHE A 242 29.93 -3.35 16.69
C PHE A 242 30.23 -2.54 15.41
N LEU A 243 31.19 -1.62 15.31
CA LEU A 243 32.64 -1.80 15.50
C LEU A 243 33.12 -3.19 15.06
#